data_AF-A0A7X6HP63-F1
#
_entry.id   AF-A0A7X6HP63-F1
#
_cell.length_a   1.000
_cell.length_b   1.000
_cell.length_c   1.000
_cell.angle_alpha   90.00
_cell.angle_beta   90.00
_cell.angle_gamma   90.00
#
_symmetry.space_group_name_H-M   'P 1'
#
loop_
_entity.id
_entity.type
_entity.pdbx_description
1 polymer ?
#
loop_
_entity_poly.entity_id
_entity_poly.type
_entity_poly.pdbx_seq_one_letter_code
_entity_poly.pdbx_strand_id
1 'polypeptide(L)'
;MLTSTAPQEDESLAGYVRRIRQQLSMSQKALATKAGIHLHSLGKIEREQTTRLNQKTLRGLAYALEVPAEYLEAVTKGIPVSVTACVKFCPICWTPGTVADLMWADGRAKFCFACGTALRHRCPSCEQPVVSLKFRFCPYCGTSYKMMSST
;
A
#
# COMPACT_ATOMS: atom_id res chain seq x y z
N MET A 1 6.38 18.81 -7.04
CA MET A 1 6.09 17.83 -8.12
C MET A 1 5.59 16.56 -7.43
N LEU A 2 4.30 16.24 -7.55
CA LEU A 2 3.71 15.03 -6.95
C LEU A 2 4.08 13.84 -7.82
N THR A 3 5.19 13.17 -7.53
CA THR A 3 5.59 11.99 -8.29
C THR A 3 4.78 10.79 -7.81
N SER A 4 4.01 10.19 -8.73
CA SER A 4 3.21 9.00 -8.43
C SER A 4 4.08 7.85 -7.91
N THR A 5 3.67 7.25 -6.79
CA THR A 5 4.30 6.06 -6.21
C THR A 5 3.77 4.76 -6.81
N ALA A 6 2.72 4.83 -7.63
CA ALA A 6 2.24 3.66 -8.36
C ALA A 6 3.27 3.22 -9.43
N PRO A 7 3.38 1.91 -9.70
CA PRO A 7 4.15 1.44 -10.84
C PRO A 7 3.57 1.93 -12.17
N GLN A 8 4.44 2.20 -13.13
CA GLN A 8 4.03 2.55 -14.49
C GLN A 8 3.68 1.29 -15.29
N GLU A 9 2.91 1.45 -16.37
CA GLU A 9 2.67 0.38 -17.34
C GLU A 9 4.02 -0.09 -17.90
N ASP A 10 4.24 -1.41 -17.89
CA ASP A 10 5.47 -2.09 -18.32
C ASP A 10 6.77 -1.71 -17.57
N GLU A 11 6.68 -1.11 -16.39
CA GLU A 11 7.87 -0.79 -15.59
C GLU A 11 8.54 -2.05 -15.03
N SER A 12 9.85 -2.19 -15.23
CA SER A 12 10.62 -3.29 -14.64
C SER A 12 10.77 -3.13 -13.12
N LEU A 13 10.99 -4.24 -12.40
CA LEU A 13 11.29 -4.19 -10.96
C LEU A 13 12.47 -3.26 -10.65
N ALA A 14 13.52 -3.32 -11.47
CA ALA A 14 14.70 -2.47 -11.31
C ALA A 14 14.35 -1.00 -11.52
N GLY A 15 13.58 -0.70 -12.57
CA GLY A 15 13.10 0.64 -12.88
C GLY A 15 12.29 1.21 -11.72
N TYR A 16 11.29 0.47 -11.24
CA TYR A 16 10.43 0.87 -10.14
C TYR A 16 11.21 1.14 -8.85
N VAL A 17 12.04 0.18 -8.40
CA VAL A 17 12.82 0.34 -7.17
C VAL A 17 13.77 1.55 -7.26
N ARG A 18 14.45 1.72 -8.39
CA ARG A 18 15.39 2.82 -8.61
C ARG A 18 14.65 4.16 -8.60
N ARG A 19 13.52 4.26 -9.29
CA ARG A 19 12.71 5.47 -9.40
C ARG A 19 12.19 5.91 -8.03
N ILE A 20 11.54 5.02 -7.28
CA ILE A 20 11.02 5.37 -5.95
C ILE A 20 12.16 5.73 -5.00
N ARG A 21 13.29 5.00 -5.04
CA ARG A 21 14.48 5.34 -4.25
C ARG A 21 14.98 6.76 -4.53
N GLN A 22 15.05 7.15 -5.81
CA GLN A 22 15.48 8.48 -6.22
C GLN A 22 14.48 9.57 -5.80
N GLN A 23 13.18 9.30 -5.86
CA GLN A 23 12.14 10.22 -5.36
C GLN A 23 12.29 10.46 -3.84
N LEU A 24 12.67 9.44 -3.08
CA LEU A 24 12.99 9.55 -1.66
C LEU A 24 14.39 10.11 -1.37
N SER A 25 15.16 10.50 -2.40
CA SER A 25 16.54 10.98 -2.27
C SER A 25 17.47 10.01 -1.50
N MET A 26 17.22 8.71 -1.61
CA MET A 26 17.98 7.67 -0.91
C MET A 26 19.13 7.13 -1.75
N SER A 27 20.29 6.88 -1.12
CA SER A 27 21.35 6.07 -1.73
C SER A 27 21.00 4.59 -1.71
N GLN A 28 21.65 3.76 -2.55
CA GLN A 28 21.48 2.31 -2.51
C GLN A 28 21.83 1.74 -1.13
N LYS A 29 22.89 2.24 -0.49
CA LYS A 29 23.29 1.82 0.86
C LYS A 29 22.18 2.12 1.88
N ALA A 30 21.62 3.33 1.84
CA ALA A 30 20.54 3.72 2.74
C ALA A 30 19.29 2.85 2.55
N LEU A 31 18.90 2.56 1.30
CA LEU A 31 17.76 1.70 1.00
C LEU A 31 18.00 0.27 1.49
N ALA A 32 19.18 -0.29 1.21
CA ALA A 32 19.53 -1.65 1.63
C ALA A 32 19.46 -1.81 3.16
N THR A 33 20.02 -0.84 3.89
CA THR A 33 19.96 -0.81 5.36
C THR A 33 18.51 -0.69 5.86
N LYS A 34 17.71 0.23 5.33
CA LYS A 34 16.30 0.42 5.75
C LYS A 34 15.44 -0.80 5.42
N ALA A 35 15.72 -1.49 4.31
CA ALA A 35 15.01 -2.70 3.89
C ALA A 35 15.49 -3.98 4.59
N GLY A 36 16.58 -3.92 5.37
CA GLY A 36 17.16 -5.09 6.03
C GLY A 36 17.74 -6.12 5.04
N ILE A 37 18.28 -5.66 3.90
CA ILE A 37 18.89 -6.52 2.87
C ILE A 37 20.35 -6.13 2.63
N HIS A 38 21.14 -7.07 2.10
CA HIS A 38 22.52 -6.76 1.70
C HIS A 38 22.55 -5.79 0.52
N LEU A 39 23.48 -4.83 0.56
CA LEU A 39 23.72 -3.88 -0.53
C LEU A 39 23.97 -4.57 -1.86
N HIS A 40 24.69 -5.69 -1.86
CA HIS A 40 24.94 -6.48 -3.06
C HIS A 40 23.64 -7.04 -3.67
N SER A 41 22.70 -7.49 -2.84
CA SER A 41 21.39 -7.96 -3.29
C SER A 41 20.57 -6.84 -3.92
N LEU A 42 20.55 -5.65 -3.29
CA LEU A 42 19.91 -4.47 -3.90
C LEU A 42 20.56 -4.11 -5.24
N GLY A 43 21.89 -4.16 -5.33
CA GLY A 43 22.62 -3.91 -6.57
C GLY A 43 22.33 -4.93 -7.67
N LYS A 44 21.96 -6.18 -7.34
CA LYS A 44 21.48 -7.17 -8.32
C LYS A 44 20.07 -6.84 -8.81
N ILE A 45 19.19 -6.42 -7.90
CA ILE A 45 17.81 -6.00 -8.24
C ILE A 45 17.85 -4.80 -9.19
N GLU A 46 18.58 -3.73 -8.85
CA GLU A 46 18.63 -2.51 -9.68
C GLU A 46 19.35 -2.71 -11.03
N ARG A 47 20.09 -3.81 -11.21
CA ARG A 47 20.74 -4.18 -12.49
C ARG A 47 19.98 -5.29 -13.23
N GLU A 48 18.73 -5.58 -12.84
CA GLU A 48 17.86 -6.59 -13.47
C GLU A 48 18.37 -8.03 -13.40
N GLN A 49 19.40 -8.30 -12.58
CA GLN A 49 19.92 -9.66 -12.36
C GLN A 49 19.04 -10.46 -11.40
N THR A 50 18.10 -9.80 -10.72
CA THR A 50 17.13 -10.44 -9.84
C THR A 50 15.77 -9.86 -10.15
N THR A 51 14.94 -10.66 -10.82
CA THR A 51 13.57 -10.30 -11.24
C THR A 51 12.50 -10.83 -10.28
N ARG A 52 12.84 -11.84 -9.46
CA ARG A 52 11.97 -12.42 -8.44
C ARG A 52 12.47 -12.11 -7.04
N LEU A 53 11.57 -11.64 -6.18
CA LEU A 53 11.86 -11.35 -4.79
C LEU A 53 11.26 -12.42 -3.89
N ASN A 54 11.99 -12.81 -2.84
CA ASN A 54 11.39 -13.58 -1.76
C ASN A 54 10.52 -12.66 -0.88
N GLN A 55 9.60 -13.25 -0.10
CA GLN A 55 8.65 -12.51 0.73
C GLN A 55 9.32 -11.58 1.76
N LYS A 56 10.46 -11.98 2.34
CA LYS A 56 11.19 -11.16 3.31
C LYS A 56 11.77 -9.90 2.65
N THR A 57 12.44 -10.06 1.52
CA THR A 57 13.01 -8.96 0.73
C THR A 57 11.92 -8.03 0.20
N LEU A 58 10.80 -8.60 -0.29
CA LEU A 58 9.68 -7.83 -0.80
C LEU A 58 9.08 -6.91 0.28
N ARG A 59 8.80 -7.45 1.47
CA ARG A 59 8.28 -6.66 2.61
C ARG A 59 9.27 -5.62 3.09
N GLY A 60 10.56 -5.97 3.17
CA GLY A 60 11.62 -5.05 3.54
C GLY A 60 11.72 -3.87 2.58
N LEU A 61 11.68 -4.13 1.26
CA LEU A 61 11.67 -3.09 0.24
C LEU A 61 10.40 -2.25 0.28
N ALA A 62 9.23 -2.85 0.44
CA ALA A 62 7.95 -2.13 0.56
C ALA A 62 7.98 -1.13 1.71
N TYR A 63 8.44 -1.59 2.89
CA TYR A 63 8.61 -0.75 4.07
C TYR A 63 9.61 0.39 3.82
N ALA A 64 10.77 0.08 3.24
CA ALA A 64 11.82 1.07 3.04
C ALA A 64 11.49 2.13 1.99
N LEU A 65 10.81 1.73 0.92
CA LEU A 65 10.32 2.58 -0.17
C LEU A 65 9.01 3.29 0.16
N GLU A 66 8.39 3.00 1.30
CA GLU A 66 7.12 3.60 1.74
C GLU A 66 5.97 3.36 0.73
N VAL A 67 5.96 2.18 0.12
CA VAL A 67 4.95 1.75 -0.86
C VAL A 67 4.26 0.47 -0.43
N PRO A 68 3.03 0.22 -0.89
CA PRO A 68 2.37 -1.07 -0.69
C PRO A 68 3.20 -2.23 -1.26
N ALA A 69 3.22 -3.35 -0.54
CA ALA A 69 3.92 -4.57 -0.98
C ALA A 69 3.35 -5.10 -2.31
N GLU A 70 2.06 -4.86 -2.53
CA GLU A 70 1.29 -5.20 -3.71
C GLU A 70 1.85 -4.54 -4.98
N TYR A 71 2.45 -3.34 -4.85
CA TYR A 71 3.06 -2.66 -6.00
C TYR A 71 4.32 -3.39 -6.45
N LEU A 72 5.16 -3.81 -5.49
CA LEU A 72 6.33 -4.65 -5.80
C LEU A 72 5.91 -6.01 -6.33
N GLU A 73 4.86 -6.63 -5.77
CA GLU A 73 4.34 -7.90 -6.28
C GLU A 73 3.84 -7.81 -7.72
N ALA A 74 3.03 -6.80 -8.03
CA ALA A 74 2.48 -6.58 -9.35
C ALA A 74 3.59 -6.39 -10.39
N VAL A 75 4.59 -5.56 -10.08
CA VAL A 75 5.77 -5.34 -10.93
C VAL A 75 6.59 -6.62 -11.10
N THR A 76 6.81 -7.41 -10.04
CA THR A 76 7.53 -8.70 -10.17
C THR A 76 6.79 -9.73 -11.03
N LYS A 77 5.46 -9.67 -11.07
CA LYS A 77 4.60 -10.61 -11.80
C LYS A 77 4.26 -10.12 -13.20
N GLY A 78 4.61 -8.89 -13.56
CA GLY A 78 4.20 -8.26 -14.82
C GLY A 78 2.68 -8.09 -14.93
N ILE A 79 2.00 -8.01 -13.78
CA ILE A 79 0.55 -7.81 -13.75
C ILE A 79 0.34 -6.29 -13.64
N PRO A 80 -0.52 -5.68 -14.46
CA PRO A 80 -0.85 -4.28 -14.29
C PRO A 80 -1.35 -4.09 -12.87
N VAL A 81 -0.82 -3.09 -12.18
CA VAL A 81 -1.31 -2.72 -10.84
C VAL A 81 -2.71 -2.16 -11.06
N SER A 82 -3.71 -3.03 -11.15
CA SER A 82 -5.05 -2.69 -10.72
C SER A 82 -4.85 -2.34 -9.27
N VAL A 83 -4.74 -1.04 -8.98
CA VAL A 83 -4.66 -0.45 -7.65
C VAL A 83 -5.44 -1.37 -6.75
N THR A 84 -4.75 -2.23 -5.99
CA THR A 84 -5.46 -3.17 -5.13
C THR A 84 -6.10 -2.25 -4.11
N ALA A 85 -7.36 -1.95 -4.38
CA ALA A 85 -8.10 -0.87 -3.79
C ALA A 85 -8.41 -1.30 -2.37
N CYS A 86 -7.42 -1.20 -1.50
CA CYS A 86 -7.65 -1.16 -0.07
C CYS A 86 -8.49 0.10 0.15
N VAL A 87 -9.80 -0.10 0.13
CA VAL A 87 -10.74 1.01 0.24
C VAL A 87 -10.58 1.58 1.63
N LYS A 88 -10.07 2.80 1.70
CA LYS A 88 -10.00 3.54 2.95
C LYS A 88 -11.37 4.10 3.26
N PHE A 89 -11.81 3.94 4.49
CA PHE A 89 -13.07 4.47 4.97
C PHE A 89 -12.95 5.00 6.39
N CYS A 90 -13.78 5.99 6.71
CA CYS A 90 -13.94 6.41 8.09
C CYS A 90 -14.96 5.50 8.78
N PRO A 91 -14.61 4.79 9.87
CA PRO A 91 -15.55 3.91 10.55
C PRO A 91 -16.72 4.65 11.24
N ILE A 92 -16.61 5.97 11.41
CA ILE A 92 -17.67 6.80 12.02
C ILE A 92 -18.56 7.40 10.93
N CYS A 93 -17.96 8.14 9.99
CA CYS A 93 -18.69 8.90 8.97
C CYS A 93 -19.22 8.05 7.81
N TRP A 94 -18.60 6.92 7.50
CA TRP A 94 -19.04 6.10 6.38
C TRP A 94 -20.44 5.52 6.61
N THR A 95 -21.24 5.46 5.55
CA THR A 95 -22.58 4.85 5.57
C THR A 95 -22.55 3.51 4.82
N PRO A 96 -22.95 2.40 5.44
CA PRO A 96 -22.88 1.10 4.78
C PRO A 96 -23.72 1.05 3.51
N GLY A 97 -23.17 0.45 2.46
CA GLY A 97 -23.82 0.38 1.15
C GLY A 97 -23.58 1.61 0.27
N THR A 98 -22.92 2.66 0.78
CA THR A 98 -22.46 3.78 -0.04
C THR A 98 -21.01 3.58 -0.47
N VAL A 99 -20.66 4.20 -1.59
CA VAL A 99 -19.26 4.36 -2.00
C VAL A 99 -18.48 5.14 -0.94
N ALA A 100 -17.17 4.89 -0.86
CA ALA A 100 -16.27 5.69 -0.03
C ALA A 100 -16.21 7.13 -0.58
N ASP A 101 -15.99 8.09 0.31
CA ASP A 101 -15.72 9.45 -0.11
C ASP A 101 -14.42 9.50 -0.94
N LEU A 102 -14.44 10.27 -2.04
CA LEU A 102 -13.29 10.42 -2.93
C LEU A 102 -12.07 10.99 -2.19
N MET A 103 -12.27 11.81 -1.16
CA MET A 103 -11.18 12.34 -0.34
C MET A 103 -10.45 11.24 0.43
N TRP A 104 -11.11 10.14 0.77
CA TRP A 104 -10.46 9.00 1.41
C TRP A 104 -9.63 8.16 0.43
N ALA A 105 -9.92 8.28 -0.87
CA ALA A 105 -9.18 7.57 -1.92
C ALA A 105 -7.78 8.15 -2.19
N ASP A 106 -7.48 9.41 -1.79
CA ASP A 106 -6.11 9.95 -1.87
C ASP A 106 -5.18 9.07 -1.02
N GLY A 107 -4.11 8.55 -1.61
CA GLY A 107 -3.13 7.69 -0.94
C GLY A 107 -2.56 8.29 0.35
N ARG A 108 -2.43 9.62 0.43
CA ARG A 108 -1.89 10.37 1.59
C ARG A 108 -2.92 10.63 2.69
N ALA A 109 -4.21 10.45 2.41
CA ALA A 109 -5.26 10.61 3.42
C ALA A 109 -5.09 9.55 4.52
N LYS A 110 -4.74 10.01 5.73
CA LYS A 110 -4.60 9.20 6.95
C LYS A 110 -5.78 9.37 7.90
N PHE A 111 -6.47 10.51 7.84
CA PHE A 111 -7.57 10.89 8.72
C PHE A 111 -8.79 11.33 7.92
N CYS A 112 -9.97 11.15 8.50
CA CYS A 112 -11.22 11.62 7.94
C CYS A 112 -11.27 13.15 7.98
N PHE A 113 -11.51 13.78 6.83
CA PHE A 113 -11.64 15.25 6.75
C PHE A 113 -12.84 15.80 7.53
N ALA A 114 -13.87 14.98 7.75
CA ALA A 114 -15.10 15.40 8.43
C ALA A 114 -15.02 15.30 9.96
N CYS A 115 -14.44 14.21 10.50
CA CYS A 115 -14.43 13.95 11.95
C CYS A 115 -13.04 13.74 12.56
N GLY A 116 -11.96 13.84 11.79
CA GLY A 116 -10.59 13.66 12.26
C GLY A 116 -10.19 12.22 12.62
N THR A 117 -11.11 11.25 12.60
CA THR A 117 -10.80 9.85 12.93
C THR A 117 -9.87 9.21 11.89
N ALA A 118 -8.92 8.38 12.35
CA ALA A 118 -8.02 7.64 11.47
C ALA A 118 -8.81 6.75 10.48
N LEU A 119 -8.46 6.82 9.20
CA LEU A 119 -9.07 6.00 8.16
C LEU A 119 -8.62 4.54 8.29
N ARG A 120 -9.54 3.62 8.03
CA ARG A 120 -9.32 2.17 8.10
C ARG A 120 -9.40 1.56 6.73
N HIS A 121 -8.63 0.51 6.53
CA HIS A 121 -8.63 -0.33 5.32
C HIS A 121 -8.60 -1.83 5.68
N ARG A 122 -8.74 -2.15 6.97
CA ARG A 122 -8.71 -3.50 7.54
C ARG A 122 -9.81 -3.65 8.58
N CYS A 123 -10.27 -4.88 8.77
CA CYS A 123 -11.24 -5.22 9.80
C CYS A 123 -10.68 -4.88 11.20
N PRO A 124 -11.47 -4.25 12.09
CA PRO A 124 -11.05 -3.97 13.48
C PRO A 124 -10.77 -5.21 14.33
N SER A 125 -11.32 -6.37 13.97
CA SER A 125 -11.24 -7.59 14.78
C SER A 125 -10.26 -8.62 14.22
N CYS A 126 -10.34 -8.94 12.93
CA CYS A 126 -9.52 -10.00 12.31
C CYS A 126 -8.42 -9.47 11.37
N GLU A 127 -8.27 -8.16 11.24
CA GLU A 127 -7.24 -7.48 10.42
C GLU A 127 -7.25 -7.78 8.91
N GLN A 128 -8.22 -8.57 8.44
CA GLN A 128 -8.41 -8.85 7.01
C GLN A 128 -8.63 -7.55 6.22
N PRO A 129 -8.03 -7.39 5.02
CA PRO A 129 -8.24 -6.23 4.18
C PRO A 129 -9.72 -6.02 3.82
N VAL A 130 -10.16 -4.77 3.80
CA VAL A 130 -11.49 -4.40 3.32
C VAL A 130 -11.44 -4.21 1.82
N VAL A 131 -12.02 -5.17 1.10
CA VAL A 131 -12.06 -5.19 -0.37
C VAL A 131 -13.29 -4.49 -0.96
N SER A 132 -14.33 -4.25 -0.15
CA SER A 132 -15.58 -3.61 -0.60
C SER A 132 -16.32 -2.93 0.56
N LEU A 133 -16.81 -1.72 0.31
CA LEU A 133 -17.73 -1.00 1.21
C LEU A 133 -19.21 -1.21 0.85
N LYS A 134 -19.53 -2.18 0.00
CA LYS A 134 -20.92 -2.58 -0.24
C LYS A 134 -21.57 -3.15 1.02
N PHE A 135 -20.79 -3.79 1.89
CA PHE A 135 -21.27 -4.51 3.06
C PHE A 135 -20.81 -3.88 4.36
N ARG A 136 -21.69 -3.87 5.37
CA ARG A 136 -21.42 -3.32 6.71
C ARG A 136 -20.47 -4.18 7.55
N PHE A 137 -20.48 -5.49 7.33
CA PHE A 137 -19.86 -6.48 8.21
C PHE A 137 -18.73 -7.21 7.48
N CYS A 138 -17.72 -7.62 8.26
CA CYS A 138 -16.64 -8.44 7.76
C CYS A 138 -17.15 -9.84 7.34
N PRO A 139 -16.87 -10.32 6.12
CA PRO A 139 -17.31 -11.63 5.67
C PRO A 139 -16.60 -12.79 6.38
N TYR A 140 -15.46 -12.53 7.04
CA TYR A 140 -14.66 -13.57 7.70
C TYR A 140 -14.96 -13.72 9.20
N CYS A 141 -15.26 -12.62 9.89
CA CYS A 141 -15.47 -12.63 11.34
C CYS A 141 -16.77 -11.98 11.81
N GLY A 142 -17.62 -11.49 10.90
CA GLY A 142 -18.91 -10.88 11.22
C GLY A 142 -18.83 -9.51 11.92
N THR A 143 -17.63 -8.98 12.20
CA THR A 143 -17.49 -7.69 12.91
C THR A 143 -17.94 -6.52 12.03
N SER A 144 -18.70 -5.60 12.61
CA SER A 144 -19.12 -4.36 11.94
C SER A 144 -17.91 -3.46 11.64
N TYR A 145 -17.81 -2.98 10.41
CA TYR A 145 -16.84 -1.96 10.03
C TYR A 145 -17.22 -0.58 10.56
N LYS A 146 -18.52 -0.30 10.68
CA LYS A 146 -19.05 0.95 11.22
C LYS A 146 -19.03 0.93 12.75
N MET A 147 -18.45 1.95 13.36
CA MET A 147 -18.49 2.23 14.79
C MET A 147 -19.61 3.23 15.07
N MET A 148 -20.29 3.07 16.20
CA MET A 148 -21.22 4.08 16.70
C MET A 148 -20.42 5.22 17.30
N SER A 149 -20.66 6.45 16.85
CA SER A 149 -20.20 7.63 17.55
C SER A 149 -20.94 7.71 18.89
N SER A 150 -20.21 7.69 19.99
CA SER A 150 -20.72 8.16 21.27
C SER A 150 -20.97 9.66 21.13
N THR A 151 -22.24 10.06 21.21
CA THR A 151 -22.69 11.45 21.27
C THR A 151 -22.13 12.15 22.49
#